data_AF-A0A800EU22-F1
#
_entry.id   AF-A0A800EU22-F1
#
_cell.length_a   1.000
_cell.length_b   1.000
_cell.length_c   1.000
_cell.angle_alpha   90.00
_cell.angle_beta   90.00
_cell.angle_gamma   90.00
#
_symmetry.space_group_name_H-M   'P 1'
#
loop_
_entity.id
_entity.type
_entity.pdbx_description
1 polymer ?
#
loop_
_entity_poly.entity_id
_entity_poly.type
_entity_poly.pdbx_seq_one_letter_code
_entity_poly.pdbx_strand_id
1 'polypeptide(L)'
;MKDRKIEPGDSTPSDDGSEDAGTPDDRDQTLGGYHDVHNRPPAFSGADAQPYTVSIEVESVENLAAPYVAYLVFPRWAETGLGIVDHVETPVLCDGKSRDEVQDRVHALPLYEVKRLLDEAIQRKAEKGAESDEKKARRG
;
A
#
# COMPACT_ATOMS: atom_id res chain seq x y z
N MET A 1 0.51 -64.97 -43.20
CA MET A 1 1.82 -64.98 -42.50
C MET A 1 1.94 -63.61 -41.83
N LYS A 2 1.66 -63.50 -40.52
CA LYS A 2 2.65 -63.60 -39.42
C LYS A 2 3.64 -62.42 -39.51
N ASP A 3 3.81 -61.47 -38.58
CA ASP A 3 3.45 -61.33 -37.16
C ASP A 3 3.57 -59.85 -36.69
N ARG A 4 2.74 -59.47 -35.69
CA ARG A 4 2.94 -58.67 -34.43
C ARG A 4 4.17 -57.73 -34.32
N LYS A 5 4.18 -56.54 -33.68
CA LYS A 5 3.59 -55.96 -32.43
C LYS A 5 4.09 -54.47 -32.42
N ILE A 6 3.48 -53.42 -31.85
CA ILE A 6 3.39 -53.01 -30.43
C ILE A 6 2.54 -51.71 -30.38
N GLU A 7 1.53 -51.67 -29.50
CA GLU A 7 0.98 -50.46 -28.82
C GLU A 7 1.49 -50.52 -27.35
N PRO A 8 1.40 -49.50 -26.46
CA PRO A 8 0.90 -48.11 -26.58
C PRO A 8 1.90 -47.07 -25.99
N GLY A 9 1.58 -45.77 -26.05
CA GLY A 9 2.42 -44.72 -25.44
C GLY A 9 1.65 -43.43 -25.17
N ASP A 10 0.77 -43.49 -24.19
CA ASP A 10 0.22 -42.34 -23.45
C ASP A 10 1.37 -41.56 -22.80
N SER A 11 1.50 -40.26 -23.09
CA SER A 11 2.37 -39.34 -22.36
C SER A 11 1.98 -37.89 -22.66
N THR A 12 0.97 -37.41 -21.96
CA THR A 12 1.00 -36.08 -21.33
C THR A 12 0.99 -36.27 -19.83
N PRO A 13 1.50 -35.35 -18.99
CA PRO A 13 2.41 -34.22 -19.25
C PRO A 13 3.69 -34.32 -18.38
N SER A 14 4.75 -33.61 -18.76
CA SER A 14 5.82 -33.28 -17.81
C SER A 14 5.35 -32.12 -16.95
N ASP A 15 4.92 -32.48 -15.75
CA ASP A 15 4.94 -31.66 -14.54
C ASP A 15 6.40 -31.26 -14.27
N ASP A 16 6.74 -30.00 -14.51
CA ASP A 16 7.97 -29.39 -14.00
C ASP A 16 7.74 -27.90 -13.77
N GLY A 17 7.96 -27.49 -12.52
CA GLY A 17 7.78 -26.11 -12.08
C GLY A 17 6.55 -25.90 -11.20
N SER A 18 6.52 -26.58 -10.05
CA SER A 18 5.87 -25.99 -8.88
C SER A 18 6.60 -24.68 -8.56
N GLU A 19 6.17 -23.59 -9.20
CA GLU A 19 6.39 -22.26 -8.66
C GLU A 19 5.68 -22.28 -7.31
N ASP A 20 6.44 -22.10 -6.23
CA ASP A 20 5.94 -21.76 -4.90
C ASP A 20 5.27 -20.38 -4.99
N ALA A 21 4.18 -20.31 -5.76
CA ALA A 21 3.28 -19.19 -5.80
C ALA A 21 2.47 -19.35 -4.53
N GLY A 22 2.95 -18.71 -3.46
CA GLY A 22 2.19 -18.52 -2.23
C GLY A 22 0.73 -18.24 -2.57
N THR A 23 -0.17 -18.69 -1.70
CA THR A 23 -1.60 -18.50 -1.92
C THR A 23 -1.87 -17.01 -2.19
N PRO A 24 -2.93 -16.64 -2.94
CA PRO A 24 -3.24 -15.22 -3.16
C PRO A 24 -3.27 -14.39 -1.85
N ASP A 25 -3.58 -15.05 -0.72
CA ASP A 25 -3.55 -14.53 0.65
C ASP A 25 -2.14 -14.12 1.16
N ASP A 26 -1.07 -14.70 0.61
CA ASP A 26 0.32 -14.36 0.95
C ASP A 26 0.85 -13.20 0.09
N ARG A 27 0.36 -13.07 -1.15
CA ARG A 27 0.88 -12.10 -2.12
C ARG A 27 0.29 -10.70 -1.97
N ASP A 28 -0.90 -10.56 -1.38
CA ASP A 28 -1.56 -9.26 -1.20
C ASP A 28 -1.39 -8.65 0.21
N GLN A 29 -0.47 -9.18 1.01
CA GLN A 29 -0.20 -8.70 2.38
C GLN A 29 0.61 -7.40 2.45
N THR A 30 1.21 -6.97 1.34
CA THR A 30 1.94 -5.70 1.23
C THR A 30 1.17 -4.70 0.40
N LEU A 31 1.50 -3.42 0.51
CA LEU A 31 0.84 -2.37 -0.25
C LEU A 31 0.98 -2.57 -1.76
N GLY A 32 2.20 -2.92 -2.22
CA GLY A 32 2.47 -3.22 -3.63
C GLY A 32 1.81 -4.51 -4.07
N GLY A 33 1.95 -5.57 -3.28
CA GLY A 33 1.32 -6.85 -3.59
C GLY A 33 -0.20 -6.77 -3.70
N TYR A 34 -0.85 -6.00 -2.81
CA TYR A 34 -2.28 -5.73 -2.92
C TYR A 34 -2.62 -4.99 -4.20
N HIS A 35 -1.84 -3.95 -4.55
CA HIS A 35 -2.07 -3.20 -5.77
C HIS A 35 -1.98 -4.09 -7.02
N ASP A 36 -0.96 -4.95 -7.09
CA ASP A 36 -0.73 -5.87 -8.20
C ASP A 36 -1.88 -6.89 -8.37
N VAL A 37 -2.40 -7.41 -7.26
CA VAL A 37 -3.50 -8.40 -7.28
C VAL A 37 -4.86 -7.75 -7.57
N HIS A 38 -5.12 -6.56 -7.01
CA HIS A 38 -6.47 -5.98 -6.96
C HIS A 38 -6.68 -4.80 -7.91
N ASN A 39 -5.61 -4.25 -8.51
CA ASN A 39 -5.60 -3.08 -9.39
C ASN A 39 -6.37 -1.87 -8.82
N ARG A 40 -6.39 -1.74 -7.49
CA ARG A 40 -7.01 -0.65 -6.73
C ARG A 40 -6.26 -0.47 -5.41
N PRO A 41 -6.28 0.73 -4.79
CA PRO A 41 -5.71 0.91 -3.47
C PRO A 41 -6.52 0.12 -2.40
N PRO A 42 -5.86 -0.37 -1.34
CA PRO A 42 -6.57 -0.93 -0.20
C PRO A 42 -7.38 0.16 0.52
N ALA A 43 -8.51 -0.26 1.09
CA ALA A 43 -9.39 0.59 1.88
C ALA A 43 -9.28 0.22 3.36
N PHE A 44 -9.31 1.24 4.22
CA PHE A 44 -9.15 1.11 5.66
C PHE A 44 -10.24 1.90 6.39
N SER A 45 -10.72 1.37 7.51
CA SER A 45 -11.48 2.15 8.49
C SER A 45 -10.49 2.80 9.45
N GLY A 46 -10.43 4.14 9.48
CA GLY A 46 -9.57 4.87 10.40
C GLY A 46 -9.98 4.70 11.87
N ALA A 47 -9.09 5.04 12.80
CA ALA A 47 -9.40 5.09 14.23
C ALA A 47 -10.54 6.08 14.59
N ASP A 48 -10.87 7.01 13.69
CA ASP A 48 -12.01 7.93 13.76
C ASP A 48 -13.29 7.36 13.13
N ALA A 49 -13.31 6.06 12.81
CA ALA A 49 -14.39 5.33 12.15
C ALA A 49 -14.73 5.78 10.71
N GLN A 50 -13.90 6.63 10.10
CA GLN A 50 -14.12 7.11 8.73
C GLN A 50 -13.45 6.22 7.67
N PRO A 51 -13.97 6.18 6.43
CA PRO A 51 -13.37 5.40 5.35
C PRO A 51 -12.19 6.12 4.71
N TYR A 52 -11.08 5.40 4.54
CA TYR A 52 -9.86 5.87 3.91
C TYR A 52 -9.37 4.94 2.81
N THR A 53 -8.73 5.52 1.80
CA THR A 53 -7.84 4.79 0.86
C THR A 53 -6.41 5.26 1.07
N VAL A 54 -5.45 4.68 0.38
CA VAL A 54 -4.03 5.08 0.43
C VAL A 54 -3.48 5.39 -0.96
N SER A 55 -2.62 6.39 -1.05
CA SER A 55 -1.78 6.73 -2.21
C SER A 55 -0.32 6.82 -1.77
N ILE A 56 0.59 6.35 -2.63
CA ILE A 56 2.03 6.49 -2.45
C ILE A 56 2.47 7.76 -3.16
N GLU A 57 3.03 8.71 -2.42
CA GLU A 57 3.59 9.92 -2.99
C GLU A 57 5.12 9.87 -2.92
N VAL A 58 5.75 10.24 -4.03
CA VAL A 58 7.21 10.37 -4.13
C VAL A 58 7.54 11.76 -4.65
N GLU A 59 8.29 12.51 -3.86
CA GLU A 59 8.70 13.89 -4.15
C GLU A 59 10.22 13.97 -4.33
N SER A 60 10.67 14.86 -5.21
CA SER A 60 12.08 15.24 -5.31
C SER A 60 12.42 16.40 -4.36
N VAL A 61 13.48 16.25 -3.56
CA VAL A 61 13.93 17.24 -2.57
C VAL A 61 15.35 17.74 -2.87
N GLU A 62 15.76 18.82 -2.22
CA GLU A 62 17.06 19.48 -2.45
C GLU A 62 18.28 18.67 -1.92
N ASN A 63 18.05 17.55 -1.22
CA ASN A 63 19.13 16.70 -0.71
C ASN A 63 19.77 15.88 -1.82
N LEU A 64 20.89 16.33 -2.38
CA LEU A 64 21.58 15.64 -3.48
C LEU A 64 22.07 14.21 -3.13
N ALA A 65 22.25 13.87 -1.85
CA ALA A 65 22.64 12.52 -1.45
C ALA A 65 21.47 11.53 -1.47
N ALA A 66 20.25 12.03 -1.26
CA ALA A 66 19.00 11.30 -1.29
C ALA A 66 17.87 12.21 -1.83
N PRO A 67 17.87 12.46 -3.15
CA PRO A 67 17.01 13.47 -3.77
C PRO A 67 15.55 13.06 -3.85
N TYR A 68 15.15 11.86 -3.45
CA TYR A 68 13.76 11.43 -3.44
C TYR A 68 13.32 11.06 -2.04
N VAL A 69 12.11 11.45 -1.67
CA VAL A 69 11.44 11.05 -0.42
C VAL A 69 10.09 10.43 -0.74
N ALA A 70 9.65 9.49 0.08
CA ALA A 70 8.33 8.89 -0.05
C ALA A 70 7.54 8.94 1.25
N TYR A 71 6.24 9.12 1.11
CA TYR A 71 5.26 9.16 2.19
C TYR A 71 3.90 8.66 1.69
N LEU A 72 2.98 8.40 2.61
CA LEU A 72 1.62 7.96 2.30
C LEU A 72 0.64 9.10 2.49
N VAL A 73 -0.28 9.27 1.53
CA VAL A 73 -1.45 10.12 1.66
C VAL A 73 -2.68 9.22 1.80
N PHE A 74 -3.53 9.54 2.76
CA PHE A 74 -4.77 8.83 3.03
C PHE A 74 -5.97 9.74 2.78
N PRO A 75 -6.57 9.70 1.57
CA PRO A 75 -7.82 10.38 1.30
C PRO A 75 -8.94 9.83 2.19
N ARG A 76 -9.62 10.71 2.92
CA ARG A 76 -10.85 10.42 3.66
C ARG A 76 -12.04 10.58 2.74
N TRP A 77 -12.86 9.55 2.64
CA TRP A 77 -14.07 9.55 1.84
C TRP A 77 -15.28 9.99 2.67
N ALA A 78 -16.26 10.61 2.02
CA ALA A 78 -17.59 10.73 2.59
C ALA A 78 -18.15 9.34 2.91
N GLU A 79 -18.95 9.20 3.97
CA GLU A 79 -19.64 7.94 4.31
C GLU A 79 -20.48 7.40 3.15
N THR A 80 -21.01 8.29 2.31
CA THR A 80 -21.77 7.95 1.10
C THR A 80 -20.91 7.43 -0.05
N GLY A 81 -19.58 7.52 0.06
CA GLY A 81 -18.63 7.21 -1.00
C GLY A 81 -18.59 8.21 -2.15
N LEU A 82 -19.32 9.34 -2.06
CA LEU A 82 -19.52 10.29 -3.16
C LEU A 82 -18.35 11.27 -3.39
N GLY A 83 -17.23 11.09 -2.70
CA GLY A 83 -16.02 11.88 -2.92
C GLY A 83 -15.09 11.94 -1.72
N ILE A 84 -13.91 12.52 -1.95
CA ILE A 84 -12.92 12.80 -0.92
C ILE A 84 -13.34 14.07 -0.19
N VAL A 85 -13.48 13.99 1.13
CA VAL A 85 -13.89 15.12 2.00
C VAL A 85 -12.72 15.73 2.77
N ASP A 86 -11.63 14.98 2.91
CA ASP A 86 -10.43 15.40 3.64
C ASP A 86 -9.29 14.43 3.33
N HIS A 87 -8.11 14.64 3.92
CA HIS A 87 -7.03 13.65 3.94
C HIS A 87 -6.17 13.78 5.19
N VAL A 88 -5.37 12.75 5.46
CA VAL A 88 -4.24 12.79 6.38
C VAL A 88 -3.01 12.23 5.66
N GLU A 89 -1.82 12.60 6.11
CA GLU A 89 -0.56 12.15 5.51
C GLU A 89 0.41 11.67 6.58
N THR A 90 1.29 10.75 6.21
CA THR A 90 2.43 10.39 7.05
C THR A 90 3.52 11.45 6.92
N PRO A 91 4.41 11.57 7.92
CA PRO A 91 5.75 12.09 7.69
C PRO A 91 6.46 11.29 6.57
N VAL A 92 7.60 11.80 6.12
CA VAL A 92 8.51 11.05 5.24
C VAL A 92 8.84 9.70 5.89
N LEU A 93 8.56 8.63 5.16
CA LEU A 93 8.81 7.25 5.58
C LEU A 93 10.22 6.82 5.21
N CYS A 94 10.70 7.26 4.04
CA CYS A 94 12.03 6.94 3.56
C CYS A 94 12.52 7.93 2.50
N ASP A 95 13.84 8.04 2.37
CA ASP A 95 14.55 8.80 1.34
C ASP A 95 15.53 7.92 0.56
N GLY A 96 15.84 8.27 -0.69
CA GLY A 96 16.66 7.44 -1.59
C GLY A 96 17.23 8.17 -2.79
N LYS A 97 18.02 7.43 -3.58
CA LYS A 97 18.76 7.96 -4.74
C LYS A 97 17.93 7.99 -6.02
N SER A 98 16.88 7.19 -6.10
CA SER A 98 15.95 7.17 -7.23
C SER A 98 14.49 7.10 -6.76
N ARG A 99 13.59 7.51 -7.65
CA ARG A 99 12.14 7.41 -7.44
C ARG A 99 11.69 5.96 -7.22
N ASP A 100 12.20 5.04 -8.02
CA ASP A 100 11.85 3.62 -7.95
C ASP A 100 12.32 3.00 -6.62
N GLU A 101 13.52 3.36 -6.14
CA GLU A 101 14.06 2.83 -4.89
C GLU A 101 13.21 3.16 -3.66
N VAL A 102 12.70 4.40 -3.57
CA VAL A 102 11.82 4.79 -2.47
C VAL A 102 10.41 4.23 -2.67
N GLN A 103 9.94 4.16 -3.91
CA GLN A 103 8.64 3.58 -4.25
C GLN A 103 8.60 2.09 -3.89
N ASP A 104 9.60 1.30 -4.26
CA ASP A 104 9.70 -0.14 -3.94
C ASP A 104 9.73 -0.39 -2.42
N ARG A 105 10.42 0.47 -1.68
CA ARG A 105 10.44 0.40 -0.21
C ARG A 105 9.07 0.64 0.40
N VAL A 106 8.30 1.60 -0.12
CA VAL A 106 6.94 1.85 0.37
C VAL A 106 5.97 0.74 -0.08
N HIS A 107 6.14 0.19 -1.29
CA HIS A 107 5.37 -0.97 -1.75
C HIS A 107 5.56 -2.21 -0.87
N ALA A 108 6.76 -2.40 -0.33
CA ALA A 108 7.07 -3.50 0.58
C ALA A 108 6.40 -3.38 1.97
N LEU A 109 5.76 -2.25 2.30
CA LEU A 109 5.09 -2.07 3.58
C LEU A 109 3.92 -3.08 3.73
N PRO A 110 3.87 -3.84 4.83
CA PRO A 110 2.72 -4.68 5.14
C PRO A 110 1.45 -3.85 5.33
N LEU A 111 0.29 -4.38 4.93
CA LEU A 111 -0.99 -3.66 5.06
C LEU A 111 -1.35 -3.33 6.51
N TYR A 112 -0.96 -4.16 7.48
CA TYR A 112 -1.15 -3.86 8.91
C TYR A 112 -0.33 -2.64 9.34
N GLU A 113 0.85 -2.44 8.75
CA GLU A 113 1.73 -1.31 9.03
C GLU A 113 1.19 -0.04 8.39
N VAL A 114 0.67 -0.13 7.15
CA VAL A 114 -0.06 0.95 6.50
C VAL A 114 -1.25 1.42 7.34
N LYS A 115 -2.01 0.47 7.92
CA LYS A 115 -3.11 0.77 8.84
C LYS A 115 -2.62 1.48 10.12
N ARG A 116 -1.53 1.01 10.73
CA ARG A 116 -0.93 1.67 11.91
C ARG A 116 -0.54 3.12 11.59
N LEU A 117 0.09 3.35 10.43
CA LEU A 117 0.50 4.69 9.97
C LEU A 117 -0.69 5.62 9.73
N LEU A 118 -1.81 5.11 9.21
CA LEU A 118 -3.07 5.86 9.09
C LEU A 118 -3.57 6.32 10.46
N ASP A 119 -3.68 5.41 11.43
CA ASP A 119 -4.20 5.74 12.75
C ASP A 119 -3.33 6.79 13.46
N GLU A 120 -2.01 6.69 13.32
CA GLU A 120 -1.09 7.71 13.85
C GLU A 120 -1.24 9.06 13.15
N ALA A 121 -1.49 9.08 11.84
CA ALA A 121 -1.72 10.32 11.10
C ALA A 121 -3.01 11.02 11.53
N ILE A 122 -4.07 10.25 11.81
CA ILE A 122 -5.34 10.75 12.37
C ILE A 122 -5.08 11.38 13.74
N GLN A 123 -4.40 10.67 14.63
CA GLN A 123 -4.09 11.15 15.98
C GLN A 123 -3.30 12.46 15.95
N ARG A 124 -2.23 12.54 15.14
CA ARG A 124 -1.42 13.76 14.99
C ARG A 124 -2.25 14.95 14.47
N LYS A 125 -3.19 14.71 13.56
CA LYS A 125 -4.06 15.79 13.04
C LYS A 125 -5.03 16.30 14.11
N ALA A 126 -5.59 15.41 14.92
CA ALA A 126 -6.46 15.78 16.04
C ALA A 126 -5.72 16.65 17.08
N GLU A 127 -4.48 16.29 17.41
CA GLU A 127 -3.63 17.05 18.33
C GLU A 127 -3.35 18.47 17.81
N LYS A 128 -2.92 18.59 16.54
CA LYS A 128 -2.68 19.90 15.89
C LYS A 128 -3.95 20.77 15.84
N GLY A 129 -5.11 20.15 15.64
CA GLY A 129 -6.41 20.83 15.68
C GLY A 129 -6.70 21.42 17.07
N ALA A 130 -6.54 20.62 18.12
CA ALA A 130 -6.77 21.05 19.50
C ALA A 130 -5.83 22.19 19.94
N GLU A 131 -4.55 22.14 19.58
CA GLU A 131 -3.59 23.22 19.85
C GLU A 131 -3.97 24.54 19.16
N SER A 132 -4.48 24.44 17.93
CA SER A 132 -4.91 25.60 17.14
C SER A 132 -6.14 26.28 17.76
N ASP A 133 -7.10 25.50 18.24
CA ASP A 133 -8.31 25.99 18.92
C ASP A 133 -7.98 26.65 20.26
N GLU A 134 -7.09 26.05 21.06
CA GLU A 134 -6.65 26.64 22.34
C GLU A 134 -5.95 27.99 22.13
N LYS A 135 -5.06 28.09 21.14
CA LYS A 135 -4.36 29.34 20.80
C LYS A 135 -5.32 30.43 20.35
N LYS A 136 -6.41 30.07 19.67
CA LYS A 136 -7.47 31.01 19.27
C LYS A 136 -8.26 31.51 20.48
N ALA A 137 -8.59 30.63 21.42
CA ALA A 137 -9.30 30.98 22.65
C ALA A 137 -8.51 31.93 23.57
N ARG A 138 -7.17 31.82 23.61
CA ARG A 138 -6.30 32.72 24.41
C ARG A 138 -6.08 34.12 23.78
N ARG A 139 -6.46 34.30 22.51
CA ARG A 139 -6.26 35.56 21.75
C ARG A 139 -7.54 36.39 21.61
N GLY A 140 -8.70 35.84 21.98
CA GLY A 140 -10.00 36.53 22.00
C GLY A 140 -10.32 37.04 23.40
#